data_AF-A0A7X9R088-F1
#
_entry.id   AF-A0A7X9R088-F1
#
_cell.length_a   1.000
_cell.length_b   1.000
_cell.length_c   1.000
_cell.angle_alpha   90.00
_cell.angle_beta   90.00
_cell.angle_gamma   90.00
#
_symmetry.space_group_name_H-M   'P 1'
#
loop_
_entity.id
_entity.type
_entity.pdbx_description
1 polymer ?
#
loop_
_entity_poly.entity_id
_entity_poly.type
_entity_poly.pdbx_seq_one_letter_code
_entity_poly.pdbx_strand_id
1 'polypeptide(L)'
;MTTLYLYRSLVVKTTEKAILVRFPKKSEYNYMATWIPKKRVTVIKNEDGEEFYKLEVKPFYTYELHSLNNSHESTLLIRAEQFIELFKGVDSYARKELDIQAIDEQEELDFISLKAIRGLLFDTKFDSSQLARDTGISRQTLISLNKKERPLSNVKLETLIKLQKYIYSKGRKE
;
A
#
# COMPACT_ATOMS: atom_id res chain seq x y z
N MET A 1 6.31 -21.49 5.03
CA MET A 1 5.49 -21.21 3.84
C MET A 1 4.79 -19.89 4.11
N THR A 2 4.90 -18.92 3.21
CA THR A 2 4.39 -17.56 3.45
C THR A 2 3.23 -17.29 2.52
N THR A 3 2.14 -16.75 3.06
CA THR A 3 0.98 -16.36 2.26
C THR A 3 1.04 -14.87 1.97
N LEU A 4 0.92 -14.51 0.69
CA LEU A 4 0.79 -13.12 0.25
C LEU A 4 -0.61 -12.87 -0.27
N TYR A 5 -1.16 -11.69 0.04
CA TYR A 5 -2.42 -11.23 -0.52
C TYR A 5 -2.13 -10.09 -1.49
N LEU A 6 -2.42 -10.31 -2.76
CA LEU A 6 -2.14 -9.36 -3.83
C LEU A 6 -3.44 -8.69 -4.29
N TYR A 7 -3.43 -7.36 -4.39
CA TYR A 7 -4.53 -6.61 -4.99
C TYR A 7 -4.67 -6.90 -6.48
N ARG A 8 -5.89 -6.83 -7.00
CA ARG A 8 -6.18 -6.88 -8.44
C ARG A 8 -5.38 -5.85 -9.26
N SER A 9 -5.06 -4.70 -8.66
CA SER A 9 -4.29 -3.61 -9.28
C SER A 9 -2.84 -4.00 -9.62
N LEU A 10 -2.29 -5.04 -8.97
CA LEU A 10 -0.96 -5.58 -9.24
C LEU A 10 -0.97 -6.60 -10.39
N VAL A 11 -2.14 -7.06 -10.83
CA VAL A 11 -2.26 -8.03 -11.91
C VAL A 11 -2.33 -7.30 -13.25
N VAL A 12 -1.24 -7.42 -14.03
CA VAL A 12 -1.08 -6.80 -15.35
C VAL A 12 -1.84 -7.57 -16.42
N LYS A 13 -1.70 -8.89 -16.44
CA LYS A 13 -2.27 -9.77 -17.46
C LYS A 13 -2.67 -11.11 -16.84
N THR A 14 -3.74 -11.69 -17.34
CA THR A 14 -4.22 -13.02 -16.93
C THR A 14 -4.29 -13.91 -18.15
N THR A 15 -3.72 -15.11 -18.07
CA THR A 15 -3.87 -16.17 -19.08
C THR A 15 -4.64 -17.34 -18.49
N GLU A 16 -4.91 -18.38 -19.28
CA GLU A 16 -5.54 -19.60 -18.78
C GLU A 16 -4.73 -20.27 -17.66
N LYS A 17 -3.39 -20.23 -17.74
CA LYS A 17 -2.49 -20.99 -16.85
C LYS A 17 -1.74 -20.15 -15.81
N ALA A 18 -1.63 -18.83 -16.01
CA ALA A 18 -0.85 -17.96 -15.14
C ALA A 18 -1.41 -16.53 -15.05
N ILE A 19 -0.93 -15.78 -14.06
CA ILE A 19 -1.14 -14.34 -13.94
C ILE A 19 0.22 -13.63 -13.97
N LEU A 20 0.30 -12.51 -14.68
CA LEU A 20 1.45 -11.63 -14.67
C LEU A 20 1.23 -10.58 -13.58
N VAL A 21 2.07 -10.63 -12.55
CA VAL A 21 2.00 -9.73 -11.40
C VAL A 21 3.13 -8.73 -11.52
N ARG A 22 2.81 -7.44 -11.56
CA ARG A 22 3.83 -6.39 -11.49
C ARG A 22 4.35 -6.25 -10.09
N PHE A 23 5.64 -5.94 -10.03
CA PHE A 23 6.25 -5.54 -8.79
C PHE A 23 5.87 -4.12 -8.40
N PRO A 24 5.94 -3.83 -7.10
CA PRO A 24 5.41 -2.58 -6.59
C PRO A 24 6.27 -1.38 -6.97
N LYS A 25 5.62 -0.22 -7.19
CA LYS A 25 6.29 0.99 -7.70
C LYS A 25 7.43 1.51 -6.82
N LYS A 26 7.38 1.22 -5.51
CA LYS A 26 8.41 1.64 -4.54
C LYS A 26 9.55 0.63 -4.38
N SER A 27 9.49 -0.52 -5.05
CA SER A 27 10.53 -1.54 -4.96
C SER A 27 11.70 -1.24 -5.91
N GLU A 28 12.86 -1.83 -5.63
CA GLU A 28 14.04 -1.78 -6.50
C GLU A 28 13.78 -2.34 -7.91
N TYR A 29 12.76 -3.17 -8.06
CA TYR A 29 12.31 -3.74 -9.32
C TYR A 29 11.05 -3.06 -9.87
N ASN A 30 10.91 -1.76 -9.63
CA ASN A 30 9.89 -0.95 -10.29
C ASN A 30 9.94 -1.16 -11.82
N TYR A 31 8.76 -1.26 -12.45
CA TYR A 31 8.60 -1.62 -13.86
C TYR A 31 8.93 -3.07 -14.25
N MET A 32 9.17 -3.96 -13.28
CA MET A 32 9.28 -5.40 -13.54
C MET A 32 8.00 -6.14 -13.13
N ALA A 33 7.85 -7.36 -13.62
CA ALA A 33 6.75 -8.26 -13.32
C ALA A 33 7.22 -9.72 -13.33
N THR A 34 6.44 -10.60 -12.70
CA THR A 34 6.69 -12.03 -12.70
C THR A 34 5.43 -12.83 -13.02
N TRP A 35 5.60 -13.96 -13.69
CA TRP A 35 4.51 -14.89 -13.96
C TRP A 35 4.28 -15.82 -12.77
N ILE A 36 3.03 -15.91 -12.33
CA ILE A 36 2.61 -16.76 -11.22
C ILE A 36 1.60 -17.79 -11.74
N PRO A 37 1.87 -19.09 -11.62
CA PRO A 37 0.93 -20.13 -12.03
C PRO A 37 -0.39 -20.01 -11.27
N LYS A 38 -1.52 -20.04 -11.99
CA LYS A 38 -2.87 -19.92 -11.38
C LYS A 38 -3.15 -21.00 -10.34
N LYS A 39 -2.58 -22.20 -10.49
CA LYS A 39 -2.68 -23.29 -9.50
C LYS A 39 -2.14 -22.93 -8.11
N ARG A 40 -1.37 -21.85 -7.98
CA ARG A 40 -0.83 -21.33 -6.71
C ARG A 40 -1.60 -20.12 -6.17
N VAL A 41 -2.68 -19.75 -6.84
CA VAL A 41 -3.40 -18.52 -6.59
C VAL A 41 -4.88 -18.82 -6.33
N THR A 42 -5.37 -18.34 -5.20
CA THR A 42 -6.80 -18.40 -4.85
C THR A 42 -7.38 -17.00 -4.85
N VAL A 43 -8.50 -16.80 -5.55
CA VAL A 43 -9.21 -15.52 -5.53
C VAL A 43 -10.15 -15.49 -4.33
N ILE A 44 -10.07 -14.44 -3.53
CA ILE A 44 -10.88 -14.23 -2.33
C ILE A 44 -11.56 -12.86 -2.45
N LYS A 45 -12.81 -12.77 -2.00
CA LYS A 45 -13.57 -11.52 -1.94
C LYS A 45 -13.72 -11.09 -0.49
N ASN A 46 -13.50 -9.80 -0.18
CA ASN A 46 -13.82 -9.25 1.13
C ASN A 46 -15.32 -8.87 1.23
N GLU A 47 -15.75 -8.45 2.42
CA GLU A 47 -17.13 -8.03 2.72
C GLU A 47 -17.58 -6.80 1.89
N ASP A 48 -16.63 -5.97 1.46
CA ASP A 48 -16.86 -4.80 0.60
C ASP A 48 -16.86 -5.16 -0.91
N GLY A 49 -16.71 -6.44 -1.28
CA GLY A 49 -16.70 -6.93 -2.66
C GLY A 49 -15.37 -6.78 -3.42
N GLU A 50 -14.29 -6.39 -2.74
CA GLU A 50 -12.94 -6.26 -3.30
C GLU A 50 -12.27 -7.63 -3.48
N GLU A 51 -11.66 -7.84 -4.65
CA GLU A 51 -11.01 -9.10 -5.04
C GLU A 51 -9.51 -9.09 -4.72
N PHE A 52 -9.08 -10.10 -3.95
CA PHE A 52 -7.71 -10.38 -3.58
C PHE A 52 -7.23 -11.70 -4.16
N TYR A 53 -5.96 -11.76 -4.51
CA TYR A 53 -5.29 -12.97 -4.96
C TYR A 53 -4.38 -13.48 -3.83
N LYS A 54 -4.82 -14.51 -3.14
CA LYS A 54 -4.03 -15.24 -2.14
C LYS A 54 -3.02 -16.12 -2.86
N LEU A 55 -1.74 -15.89 -2.59
CA LEU A 55 -0.61 -16.62 -3.14
C LEU A 55 0.16 -17.33 -2.03
N GLU A 56 0.32 -18.64 -2.17
CA GLU A 56 1.19 -19.42 -1.28
C GLU A 56 2.61 -19.48 -1.87
N VAL A 57 3.54 -18.78 -1.21
CA VAL A 57 4.94 -18.75 -1.58
C VAL A 57 5.66 -19.96 -0.99
N LYS A 58 6.11 -20.86 -1.88
CA LYS A 58 6.89 -22.03 -1.49
C LYS A 58 8.33 -21.62 -1.15
N PRO A 59 8.90 -22.14 -0.05
CA PRO A 59 10.33 -22.00 0.23
C PRO A 59 11.18 -22.49 -0.95
N PHE A 60 12.32 -21.87 -1.20
CA PHE A 60 13.27 -22.24 -2.26
C PHE A 60 12.78 -22.10 -3.71
N TYR A 61 11.61 -21.49 -3.94
CA TYR A 61 11.17 -21.16 -5.30
C TYR A 61 11.88 -19.91 -5.83
N THR A 62 12.22 -19.88 -7.11
CA THR A 62 12.79 -18.72 -7.79
C THR A 62 11.75 -18.08 -8.70
N TYR A 63 11.72 -16.75 -8.71
CA TYR A 63 10.84 -15.95 -9.55
C TYR A 63 11.63 -15.29 -10.66
N GLU A 64 11.14 -15.42 -11.89
CA GLU A 64 11.72 -14.77 -13.07
C GLU A 64 11.15 -13.36 -13.20
N LEU A 65 12.03 -12.40 -13.46
CA LEU A 65 11.69 -11.01 -13.62
C LEU A 65 11.64 -10.66 -15.10
N HIS A 66 10.54 -10.04 -15.51
CA HIS A 66 10.32 -9.54 -16.85
C HIS A 66 10.16 -8.03 -16.82
N SER A 67 10.91 -7.32 -17.66
CA SER A 67 10.74 -5.88 -17.85
C SER A 67 9.39 -5.59 -18.52
N LEU A 68 8.64 -4.62 -18.00
CA LEU A 68 7.42 -4.13 -18.62
C LEU A 68 7.70 -3.09 -19.72
N ASN A 69 8.90 -2.50 -19.76
CA ASN A 69 9.19 -1.32 -20.56
C ASN A 69 10.25 -1.53 -21.67
N ASN A 70 11.02 -2.63 -21.68
CA ASN A 70 12.10 -2.84 -22.64
C ASN A 70 12.18 -4.29 -23.15
N SER A 71 12.52 -4.43 -24.44
CA SER A 71 12.65 -5.67 -25.21
C SER A 71 14.00 -6.41 -25.03
N HIS A 72 14.83 -5.98 -24.07
CA HIS A 72 16.07 -6.68 -23.72
C HIS A 72 15.84 -7.52 -22.47
N GLU A 73 15.51 -8.79 -22.72
CA GLU A 73 15.27 -9.84 -21.73
C GLU A 73 16.60 -10.24 -21.08
N SER A 74 17.03 -9.49 -20.07
CA SER A 74 17.89 -10.07 -19.04
C SER A 74 16.97 -10.71 -18.00
N THR A 75 16.90 -12.04 -18.02
CA THR A 75 16.14 -12.80 -17.01
C THR A 75 16.87 -12.71 -15.69
N LEU A 76 16.43 -11.80 -14.83
CA LEU A 76 16.85 -11.76 -13.44
C LEU A 76 16.03 -12.78 -12.64
N LEU A 77 16.68 -13.46 -11.70
CA LEU A 77 16.06 -14.42 -10.80
C LEU A 77 16.15 -13.89 -9.38
N ILE A 78 15.03 -13.89 -8.67
CA ILE A 78 15.01 -13.63 -7.22
C ILE A 78 14.51 -14.85 -6.48
N ARG A 79 15.00 -15.04 -5.26
CA ARG A 79 14.55 -16.12 -4.38
C ARG A 79 13.21 -15.79 -3.74
N ALA A 80 12.54 -16.81 -3.22
CA ALA A 80 11.26 -16.67 -2.51
C ALA A 80 11.32 -15.64 -1.38
N GLU A 81 12.43 -15.58 -0.64
CA GLU A 81 12.63 -14.62 0.44
C GLU A 81 12.63 -13.18 -0.09
N GLN A 82 13.40 -12.92 -1.15
CA GLN A 82 13.45 -11.60 -1.81
C GLN A 82 12.09 -11.24 -2.40
N PHE A 83 11.41 -12.18 -3.04
CA PHE A 83 10.06 -11.98 -3.56
C PHE A 83 9.09 -11.58 -2.43
N ILE A 84 9.12 -12.25 -1.28
CA ILE A 84 8.31 -11.88 -0.12
C ILE A 84 8.62 -10.45 0.34
N GLU A 85 9.90 -10.08 0.47
CA GLU A 85 10.31 -8.73 0.88
C GLU A 85 9.75 -7.63 -0.03
N LEU A 86 9.72 -7.86 -1.36
CA LEU A 86 9.19 -6.88 -2.31
C LEU A 86 7.71 -6.55 -2.08
N PHE A 87 6.94 -7.49 -1.55
CA PHE A 87 5.51 -7.32 -1.29
C PHE A 87 5.18 -7.07 0.19
N LYS A 88 6.15 -7.20 1.10
CA LYS A 88 5.98 -6.93 2.55
C LYS A 88 5.64 -5.47 2.87
N GLY A 89 5.94 -4.53 1.97
CA GLY A 89 5.60 -3.10 2.13
C GLY A 89 4.46 -2.60 1.23
N VAL A 90 3.81 -3.48 0.47
CA VAL A 90 2.87 -3.08 -0.59
C VAL A 90 1.51 -3.62 -0.24
N ASP A 91 0.93 -2.99 0.79
CA ASP A 91 -0.41 -3.20 1.36
C ASP A 91 -0.93 -4.66 1.36
N SER A 92 -0.03 -5.64 1.40
CA SER A 92 -0.41 -7.01 1.69
C SER A 92 -0.42 -7.12 3.20
N TYR A 93 -1.47 -7.75 3.70
CA TYR A 93 -1.78 -8.05 5.09
C TYR A 93 -0.68 -8.79 5.90
N ALA A 94 0.61 -8.71 5.53
CA ALA A 94 1.74 -9.22 6.31
C ALA A 94 1.86 -8.57 7.71
N ARG A 95 1.12 -7.50 8.00
CA ARG A 95 1.01 -6.89 9.35
C ARG A 95 -0.26 -7.24 10.12
N LYS A 96 -1.14 -8.11 9.61
CA LYS A 96 -2.41 -8.41 10.30
C LYS A 96 -2.58 -9.80 10.88
N GLU A 97 -1.60 -10.70 10.79
CA GLU A 97 -1.58 -11.89 11.64
C GLU A 97 -0.15 -12.20 12.09
N LEU A 98 0.28 -11.54 13.17
CA LEU A 98 1.00 -12.07 14.33
C LEU A 98 1.77 -10.91 14.98
N ASP A 99 1.18 -10.37 16.04
CA ASP A 99 1.93 -9.72 17.12
C ASP A 99 3.17 -10.57 17.45
N ILE A 100 4.36 -9.98 17.46
CA ILE A 100 5.45 -10.17 18.44
C ILE A 100 6.60 -9.18 18.09
N GLN A 101 6.62 -8.11 18.89
CA GLN A 101 7.75 -7.43 19.54
C GLN A 101 8.97 -6.89 18.76
N ALA A 102 9.09 -5.54 18.83
CA ALA A 102 10.27 -4.68 19.08
C ALA A 102 11.41 -4.69 18.04
N ILE A 103 12.03 -3.57 17.63
CA ILE A 103 12.58 -2.42 18.39
C ILE A 103 12.66 -1.18 17.46
N ASP A 104 12.59 0.01 18.08
CA ASP A 104 12.62 1.39 17.56
C ASP A 104 13.62 1.72 16.42
N GLU A 105 13.19 2.56 15.46
CA GLU A 105 13.61 3.97 15.31
C GLU A 105 13.08 4.60 14.00
N GLN A 106 12.66 5.87 14.09
CA GLN A 106 11.99 6.74 13.10
C GLN A 106 10.49 6.52 12.92
N GLU A 107 9.69 7.42 13.52
CA GLU A 107 8.24 7.50 13.39
C GLU A 107 7.79 7.91 11.97
N GLU A 108 7.99 7.03 11.00
CA GLU A 108 7.09 6.97 9.86
C GLU A 108 5.79 6.33 10.36
N LEU A 109 4.70 7.08 10.31
CA LEU A 109 3.39 6.52 10.60
C LEU A 109 3.13 5.37 9.64
N ASP A 110 3.16 4.17 10.21
CA ASP A 110 3.01 2.88 9.54
C ASP A 110 1.69 2.69 8.79
N PHE A 111 0.76 3.63 8.92
CA PHE A 111 -0.54 3.62 8.28
C PHE A 111 -1.14 5.02 8.14
N ILE A 112 -2.01 5.19 7.14
CA ILE A 112 -2.86 6.38 6.95
C ILE A 112 -4.31 5.97 7.18
N SER A 113 -4.95 6.48 8.23
CA SER A 113 -6.35 6.19 8.51
C SER A 113 -7.24 7.23 7.82
N LEU A 114 -7.79 6.87 6.66
CA LEU A 114 -8.76 7.73 5.97
C LEU A 114 -10.00 8.02 6.82
N LYS A 115 -10.40 7.08 7.70
CA LYS A 115 -11.50 7.29 8.65
C LYS A 115 -11.16 8.40 9.65
N ALA A 116 -9.96 8.38 10.24
CA ALA A 116 -9.51 9.41 11.18
C ALA A 116 -9.31 10.77 10.49
N ILE A 117 -8.75 10.77 9.28
CA ILE A 117 -8.61 11.99 8.47
C ILE A 117 -9.96 12.59 8.11
N ARG A 118 -10.97 11.77 7.79
CA ARG A 118 -12.35 12.25 7.61
C ARG A 118 -12.92 12.83 8.90
N GLY A 119 -12.70 12.16 10.03
CA GLY A 119 -13.12 12.65 11.35
C GLY A 119 -12.55 14.04 11.65
N LEU A 120 -11.25 14.23 11.42
CA LEU A 120 -10.58 15.53 11.58
C LEU A 120 -11.12 16.59 10.62
N LEU A 121 -11.20 16.27 9.32
CA LEU A 121 -11.56 17.26 8.29
C LEU A 121 -13.02 17.66 8.33
N PHE A 122 -13.91 16.82 8.86
CA PHE A 122 -15.35 17.07 8.92
C PHE A 122 -15.84 17.29 10.36
N ASP A 123 -14.94 17.56 11.31
CA ASP A 123 -15.31 17.94 12.66
C ASP A 123 -16.08 19.28 12.66
N THR A 124 -17.12 19.36 13.47
CA THR A 124 -17.85 20.59 13.78
C THR A 124 -16.96 21.71 14.32
N LYS A 125 -15.80 21.39 14.92
CA LYS A 125 -14.81 22.33 15.44
C LYS A 125 -13.60 22.52 14.50
N PHE A 126 -13.73 22.19 13.22
CA PHE A 126 -12.64 22.27 12.25
C PHE A 126 -12.09 23.70 12.07
N ASP A 127 -10.85 23.93 12.53
CA ASP A 127 -10.12 25.18 12.30
C ASP A 127 -9.04 24.99 11.22
N SER A 128 -9.38 25.41 10.00
CA SER A 128 -8.47 25.39 8.85
C SER A 128 -7.18 26.20 9.04
N SER A 129 -7.18 27.24 9.89
CA SER A 129 -6.03 28.11 10.12
C SER A 129 -5.03 27.45 11.05
N GLN A 130 -5.54 26.87 12.15
CA GLN A 130 -4.73 26.11 13.09
C GLN A 130 -4.12 24.87 12.42
N LEU A 131 -4.93 24.10 11.68
CA LEU A 131 -4.46 22.91 11.01
C LEU A 131 -3.41 23.22 9.92
N ALA A 132 -3.54 24.34 9.19
CA ALA A 132 -2.55 24.77 8.20
C ALA A 132 -1.19 25.08 8.85
N ARG A 133 -1.20 25.78 10.00
CA ARG A 133 -0.01 26.12 10.77
C ARG A 133 0.72 24.86 11.26
N ASP A 134 -0.04 23.90 11.79
CA ASP A 134 0.53 22.72 12.44
C ASP A 134 0.99 21.64 11.44
N THR A 135 0.41 21.60 10.24
CA THR A 135 0.72 20.58 9.21
C THR A 135 1.59 21.09 8.06
N GLY A 136 1.70 22.41 7.89
CA GLY A 136 2.31 23.02 6.71
C GLY A 136 1.51 22.82 5.41
N ILE A 137 0.23 22.43 5.51
CA ILE A 137 -0.68 22.31 4.36
C ILE A 137 -1.33 23.69 4.10
N SER A 138 -1.50 24.08 2.83
CA SER A 138 -2.14 25.37 2.52
C SER A 138 -3.59 25.43 2.99
N ARG A 139 -4.00 26.57 3.55
CA ARG A 139 -5.36 26.77 4.06
C ARG A 139 -6.44 26.54 2.99
N GLN A 140 -6.20 26.97 1.75
CA GLN A 140 -7.10 26.70 0.62
C GLN A 140 -7.25 25.19 0.33
N THR A 141 -6.16 24.42 0.46
CA THR A 141 -6.20 22.97 0.33
C THR A 141 -7.08 22.35 1.40
N LEU A 142 -6.99 22.81 2.64
CA LEU A 142 -7.81 22.29 3.74
C LEU A 142 -9.29 22.66 3.61
N ILE A 143 -9.59 23.89 3.17
CA ILE A 143 -10.97 24.36 2.94
C ILE A 143 -11.63 23.54 1.82
N SER A 144 -10.96 23.34 0.69
CA SER A 144 -11.50 22.50 -0.41
C SER A 144 -11.74 21.05 0.01
N LEU A 145 -10.89 20.49 0.89
CA LEU A 145 -11.08 19.16 1.45
C LEU A 145 -12.29 19.08 2.39
N ASN A 146 -12.46 20.06 3.27
CA ASN A 146 -13.60 20.14 4.19
C ASN A 146 -14.93 20.34 3.45
N LYS A 147 -14.94 21.12 2.35
CA LYS A 147 -16.12 21.29 1.49
C LYS A 147 -16.46 20.09 0.60
N LYS A 148 -15.65 19.01 0.65
CA LYS A 148 -15.78 17.82 -0.22
C LYS A 148 -15.70 18.13 -1.72
N GLU A 149 -15.03 19.21 -2.11
CA GLU A 149 -14.86 19.59 -3.52
C GLU A 149 -14.00 18.58 -4.30
N ARG A 150 -13.26 17.73 -3.59
CA ARG A 150 -12.48 16.60 -4.15
C ARG A 150 -12.51 15.39 -3.21
N PRO A 151 -12.55 14.16 -3.75
CA PRO A 151 -12.49 12.96 -2.93
C PRO A 151 -11.09 12.79 -2.32
N LEU A 152 -11.03 12.27 -1.09
CA LEU A 152 -9.78 12.00 -0.37
C LEU A 152 -8.84 11.04 -1.12
N SER A 153 -9.38 10.19 -2.00
CA SER A 153 -8.63 9.31 -2.90
C SER A 153 -7.75 10.08 -3.89
N ASN A 154 -8.10 11.33 -4.19
CA ASN A 154 -7.39 12.18 -5.17
C ASN A 154 -6.45 13.18 -4.49
N VAL A 155 -6.20 13.03 -3.19
CA VAL A 155 -5.32 13.89 -2.40
C VAL A 155 -3.90 13.35 -2.47
N LYS A 156 -2.92 14.25 -2.58
CA LYS A 156 -1.50 13.87 -2.59
C LYS A 156 -1.16 13.13 -1.30
N LEU A 157 -0.43 12.01 -1.44
CA LEU A 157 -0.01 11.17 -0.32
C LEU A 157 0.70 11.96 0.78
N GLU A 158 1.57 12.91 0.41
CA GLU A 158 2.26 13.80 1.34
C GLU A 158 1.30 14.59 2.25
N THR A 159 0.18 15.07 1.68
CA THR A 159 -0.87 15.77 2.43
C THR A 159 -1.57 14.83 3.40
N LEU A 160 -1.83 13.58 3.00
CA LEU A 160 -2.42 12.57 3.87
C LEU A 160 -1.47 12.17 5.02
N ILE A 161 -0.18 12.05 4.74
CA ILE A 161 0.86 11.81 5.76
C ILE A 161 0.90 12.95 6.78
N LYS A 162 0.91 14.20 6.30
CA LYS A 162 0.90 15.39 7.18
C LYS A 162 -0.35 15.44 8.07
N LEU A 163 -1.53 15.12 7.53
CA LEU A 163 -2.76 15.02 8.31
C LEU A 163 -2.72 13.88 9.33
N GLN A 164 -2.19 12.71 8.95
CA GLN A 164 -2.05 11.59 9.88
C GLN A 164 -1.04 11.89 11.00
N LYS A 165 0.08 12.56 10.69
CA LYS A 165 1.05 13.05 11.68
C LYS A 165 0.39 13.98 12.70
N TYR A 166 -0.44 14.89 12.22
CA TYR A 166 -1.21 15.78 13.08
C TYR A 166 -2.16 15.03 14.02
N ILE A 167 -2.94 14.09 13.49
CA ILE A 167 -3.89 13.28 14.29
C ILE A 167 -3.13 12.50 15.38
N TYR A 168 -2.01 11.88 15.01
CA TYR A 168 -1.22 11.07 15.92
C TYR A 168 -0.56 11.91 17.02
N SER A 169 0.03 13.05 16.65
CA SER A 169 0.64 13.98 17.62
C SER A 169 -0.37 14.65 18.55
N LYS A 170 -1.62 14.84 18.12
CA LYS A 170 -2.72 15.31 18.98
C LYS A 170 -3.18 14.23 19.96
N GLY A 171 -3.29 12.98 19.51
CA GLY A 171 -3.70 11.85 20.36
C GLY A 171 -2.69 11.45 21.45
N ARG A 172 -1.44 11.95 21.40
CA ARG A 172 -0.42 11.76 22.44
C ARG A 172 -0.37 12.85 23.51
N LYS A 173 -1.18 13.91 23.37
CA LYS A 173 -1.18 15.08 24.27
C LYS A 173 -2.37 15.13 25.23
N GLU A 174 -3.19 14.08 25.26
CA GLU A 174 -4.21 13.81 26.27
C GLU A 174 -3.77 12.61 27.12
#